data_AF-A0A7V9V4T3-F1
#
_entry.id   AF-A0A7V9V4T3-F1
#
_cell.length_a   1.000
_cell.length_b   1.000
_cell.length_c   1.000
_cell.angle_alpha   90.00
_cell.angle_beta   90.00
_cell.angle_gamma   90.00
#
_symmetry.space_group_name_H-M   'P 1'
#
loop_
_entity.id
_entity.type
_entity.pdbx_description
1 polymer ?
#
loop_
_entity_poly.entity_id
_entity_poly.type
_entity_poly.pdbx_seq_one_letter_code
_entity_poly.pdbx_strand_id
1 'polypeptide(L)'
;MDKQLPLESTALADNPKADAERDDHTRGLLSDLAYKRLGIVNVAFYGKANAGPEGWVLIDAGVAGTAGMIRRAAEERFGENARPAAIVMTHG
;
A
#
# COMPACT_ATOMS: atom_id res chain seq x y z
N MET A 1 -3.37 9.04 -29.50
CA MET A 1 -2.41 8.21 -28.75
C MET A 1 -1.51 9.17 -28.02
N ASP A 2 -1.78 9.35 -26.73
CA ASP A 2 -1.06 10.34 -25.93
C ASP A 2 0.38 9.87 -25.72
N LYS A 3 1.31 10.79 -26.01
CA LYS A 3 2.74 10.54 -25.97
C LYS A 3 3.16 10.50 -24.49
N GLN A 4 3.19 9.31 -23.90
CA GLN A 4 3.67 9.12 -22.54
C GLN A 4 5.11 9.64 -22.43
N LEU A 5 5.38 10.52 -21.46
CA LEU A 5 6.73 10.98 -21.18
C LEU A 5 7.55 9.80 -20.62
N PRO A 6 8.76 9.53 -21.14
CA PRO A 6 9.63 8.53 -20.55
C PRO A 6 9.93 8.89 -19.10
N LEU A 7 9.80 7.92 -18.20
CA LEU A 7 10.17 8.07 -16.80
C LEU A 7 11.68 7.87 -16.67
N GLU A 8 12.35 8.85 -16.05
CA GLU A 8 13.76 8.70 -15.65
C GLU A 8 13.88 7.59 -14.59
N SER A 9 15.03 6.92 -14.53
CA SER A 9 15.27 5.85 -13.56
C SER A 9 15.13 6.33 -12.10
N THR A 10 15.40 7.60 -11.83
CA THR A 10 15.22 8.23 -10.51
C THR A 10 13.76 8.56 -10.19
N ALA A 11 12.87 8.57 -11.18
CA ALA A 11 11.44 8.81 -11.02
C ALA A 11 10.66 7.50 -10.81
N LEU A 12 11.33 6.35 -10.97
CA LEU A 12 10.77 5.08 -10.57
C LEU A 12 10.72 5.03 -9.05
N ALA A 13 9.53 4.84 -8.51
CA ALA A 13 9.35 4.69 -7.08
C ALA A 13 9.78 3.30 -6.58
N ASP A 14 10.63 2.57 -7.34
CA ASP A 14 10.95 1.17 -7.10
C ASP A 14 12.16 0.91 -6.22
N ASN A 15 11.99 -0.06 -5.31
CA ASN A 15 13.05 -0.57 -4.46
C ASN A 15 13.00 -2.10 -4.44
N PRO A 16 13.53 -2.75 -5.50
CA PRO A 16 13.41 -4.19 -5.69
C PRO A 16 13.95 -5.03 -4.53
N LYS A 17 14.99 -4.54 -3.83
CA LYS A 17 15.56 -5.23 -2.66
C LYS A 17 14.60 -5.21 -1.48
N ALA A 18 14.09 -4.04 -1.14
CA ALA A 18 13.17 -3.88 -0.01
C ALA A 18 11.76 -4.46 -0.30
N ASP A 19 11.40 -4.61 -1.57
CA ASP A 19 10.18 -5.29 -2.01
C ASP A 19 10.32 -6.83 -1.92
N ALA A 20 11.50 -7.36 -2.24
CA ALA A 20 11.79 -8.80 -2.16
C ALA A 20 11.90 -9.32 -0.72
N GLU A 21 12.35 -8.48 0.22
CA GLU A 21 12.51 -8.86 1.64
C GLU A 21 11.18 -9.02 2.40
N ARG A 22 10.08 -8.43 1.91
CA ARG A 22 8.81 -8.39 2.65
C ARG A 22 7.87 -9.58 2.40
N ASP A 23 8.14 -10.41 1.39
CA ASP A 23 7.40 -11.64 1.03
C ASP A 23 5.87 -11.53 0.88
N ASP A 24 5.29 -10.33 1.07
CA ASP A 24 3.86 -10.08 0.99
C ASP A 24 3.49 -9.20 -0.22
N HIS A 25 4.47 -8.68 -0.98
CA HIS A 25 4.30 -7.72 -2.09
C HIS A 25 3.78 -6.32 -1.68
N THR A 26 3.91 -5.92 -0.41
CA THR A 26 3.70 -4.54 0.02
C THR A 26 4.98 -3.73 -0.10
N ARG A 27 4.90 -2.60 -0.80
CA ARG A 27 6.02 -1.74 -1.12
C ARG A 27 6.00 -0.44 -0.34
N GLY A 28 7.05 -0.18 0.43
CA GLY A 28 7.26 1.11 1.08
C GLY A 28 7.79 2.14 0.09
N LEU A 29 7.10 3.27 -0.04
CA LEU A 29 7.50 4.42 -0.87
C LEU A 29 8.16 5.52 -0.03
N LEU A 30 7.56 5.84 1.10
CA LEU A 30 8.04 6.81 2.08
C LEU A 30 7.92 6.22 3.49
N SER A 31 8.47 6.90 4.50
CA SER A 31 8.38 6.47 5.90
C SER A 31 6.93 6.26 6.38
N ASP A 32 6.00 7.00 5.79
CA ASP A 32 4.57 7.01 6.09
C ASP A 32 3.69 6.56 4.91
N LEU A 33 4.27 6.08 3.81
CA LEU A 33 3.50 5.63 2.65
C LEU A 33 3.98 4.28 2.14
N ALA A 34 3.05 3.35 2.00
CA ALA A 34 3.26 2.10 1.29
C ALA A 34 2.08 1.80 0.36
N TYR A 35 2.27 0.91 -0.62
CA TYR A 35 1.18 0.40 -1.44
C TYR A 35 1.32 -1.10 -1.70
N LYS A 36 0.21 -1.74 -2.03
CA LYS A 36 0.13 -3.15 -2.40
C LYS A 36 -0.75 -3.29 -3.62
N ARG A 37 -0.28 -4.08 -4.59
CA ARG A 37 -1.08 -4.40 -5.78
C ARG A 37 -1.93 -5.64 -5.52
N LEU A 38 -3.24 -5.51 -5.73
CA LEU A 38 -4.27 -6.54 -5.60
C LEU A 38 -4.89 -6.83 -6.97
N GLY A 39 -4.17 -7.60 -7.79
CA GLY A 39 -4.58 -7.91 -9.16
C GLY A 39 -4.66 -6.66 -10.05
N ILE A 40 -5.90 -6.17 -10.27
CA ILE A 40 -6.19 -4.96 -11.05
C ILE A 40 -6.25 -3.68 -10.21
N VAL A 41 -6.38 -3.78 -8.88
CA VAL A 41 -6.47 -2.64 -7.96
C VAL A 41 -5.13 -2.42 -7.26
N ASN A 42 -4.78 -1.18 -6.96
CA ASN A 42 -3.73 -0.86 -6.00
C ASN A 42 -4.39 -0.30 -4.74
N VAL A 43 -3.94 -0.76 -3.58
CA VAL A 43 -4.30 -0.13 -2.30
C VAL A 43 -3.08 0.57 -1.74
N ALA A 44 -3.27 1.71 -1.09
CA ALA A 44 -2.20 2.42 -0.39
C ALA A 44 -2.49 2.53 1.10
N PHE A 45 -1.43 2.46 1.89
CA PHE A 45 -1.42 2.53 3.34
C PHE A 45 -0.70 3.82 3.73
N TYR A 46 -1.47 4.82 4.19
CA TYR A 46 -0.94 6.11 4.60
C TYR A 46 -0.91 6.24 6.12
N GLY A 47 0.29 6.32 6.67
CA GLY A 47 0.57 6.35 8.10
C GLY A 47 1.99 5.84 8.38
N LYS A 48 2.59 6.34 9.47
CA LYS A 48 3.89 5.85 9.95
C LYS A 48 3.81 4.37 10.30
N ALA A 49 4.87 3.61 10.03
CA ALA A 49 4.97 2.24 10.53
C ALA A 49 4.79 2.20 12.05
N ASN A 50 4.15 1.15 12.57
CA ASN A 50 3.80 1.00 13.99
C ASN A 50 2.89 2.11 14.56
N ALA A 51 2.11 2.81 13.72
CA ALA A 51 1.15 3.81 14.19
C ALA A 51 0.01 3.22 15.05
N GLY A 52 -0.17 1.89 15.04
CA GLY A 52 -1.21 1.21 15.80
C GLY A 52 -2.62 1.40 15.20
N PRO A 53 -3.65 0.95 15.94
CA PRO A 53 -5.04 1.12 15.53
C PRO A 53 -5.41 2.60 15.38
N GLU A 54 -6.15 2.93 14.33
CA GLU A 54 -6.64 4.29 14.00
C GLU A 54 -5.53 5.34 13.77
N GLY A 55 -4.26 4.93 13.68
CA GLY A 55 -3.14 5.81 13.38
C GLY A 55 -2.81 5.96 11.88
N TRP A 56 -3.61 5.36 11.00
CA TRP A 56 -3.35 5.28 9.57
C TRP A 56 -4.65 5.21 8.75
N VAL A 57 -4.53 5.44 7.44
CA VAL A 57 -5.65 5.47 6.47
C VAL A 57 -5.38 4.46 5.36
N LEU A 58 -6.41 3.72 4.97
CA LEU A 58 -6.40 2.90 3.76
C LEU A 58 -6.95 3.74 2.60
N ILE A 59 -6.24 3.76 1.47
CA ILE A 59 -6.69 4.40 0.24
C ILE A 59 -6.98 3.30 -0.79
N ASP A 60 -8.18 3.36 -1.34
CA ASP A 60 -8.84 2.34 -2.14
C ASP A 60 -9.17 1.05 -1.37
N ALA A 61 -10.04 0.23 -1.95
CA ALA A 61 -10.34 -1.12 -1.48
C ALA A 61 -10.09 -2.11 -2.61
N GLY A 62 -9.46 -3.24 -2.28
CA GLY A 62 -9.24 -4.30 -3.27
C GLY A 62 -10.54 -4.94 -3.77
N VAL A 63 -10.41 -5.89 -4.69
CA VAL A 63 -11.56 -6.66 -5.20
C VAL A 63 -12.06 -7.70 -4.19
N ALA A 64 -13.27 -8.23 -4.41
CA ALA A 64 -13.83 -9.31 -3.60
C ALA A 64 -12.83 -10.48 -3.44
N GLY A 65 -12.66 -10.94 -2.20
CA GLY A 65 -11.69 -11.99 -1.84
C GLY A 65 -10.29 -11.50 -1.44
N THR A 66 -9.96 -10.21 -1.60
CA THR A 66 -8.62 -9.68 -1.27
C THR A 66 -8.49 -9.09 0.14
N ALA A 67 -9.59 -8.98 0.89
CA ALA A 67 -9.61 -8.35 2.22
C ALA A 67 -8.59 -8.95 3.21
N GLY A 68 -8.38 -10.27 3.18
CA GLY A 68 -7.38 -10.92 4.03
C GLY A 68 -5.95 -10.48 3.72
N MET A 69 -5.63 -10.22 2.45
CA MET A 69 -4.31 -9.73 2.03
C MET A 69 -4.06 -8.30 2.51
N ILE A 70 -5.10 -7.45 2.47
CA ILE A 70 -5.04 -6.07 2.98
C ILE A 70 -4.84 -6.09 4.49
N ARG A 71 -5.62 -6.91 5.21
CA ARG A 71 -5.52 -7.02 6.68
C ARG A 71 -4.13 -7.49 7.11
N ARG A 72 -3.60 -8.54 6.49
CA ARG A 72 -2.26 -9.05 6.80
C ARG A 72 -1.18 -7.98 6.57
N ALA A 73 -1.23 -7.29 5.43
CA ALA A 73 -0.28 -6.21 5.13
C ALA A 73 -0.39 -5.04 6.14
N ALA A 74 -1.60 -4.71 6.58
CA ALA A 74 -1.82 -3.70 7.60
C ALA A 74 -1.25 -4.14 8.96
N GLU A 75 -1.48 -5.39 9.36
CA GLU A 75 -0.95 -5.94 10.61
C GLU A 75 0.58 -5.97 10.63
N GLU A 76 1.20 -6.42 9.53
CA GLU A 76 2.65 -6.41 9.37
C GLU A 76 3.25 -4.99 9.43
N ARG A 77 2.53 -3.97 8.94
CA ARG A 77 3.03 -2.58 8.91
C ARG A 77 2.74 -1.78 10.18
N PHE A 78 1.57 -1.95 10.77
CA PHE A 78 1.05 -1.07 11.83
C PHE A 78 0.88 -1.77 13.18
N GLY A 79 1.01 -3.10 13.24
CA GLY A 79 0.88 -3.91 14.44
C GLY A 79 -0.38 -4.78 14.45
N GLU A 80 -0.46 -5.70 15.41
CA GLU A 80 -1.60 -6.60 15.56
C GLU A 80 -2.93 -5.84 15.69
N ASN A 81 -3.99 -6.35 15.07
CA ASN A 81 -5.32 -5.72 15.05
C ASN A 81 -5.33 -4.30 14.44
N ALA A 82 -4.39 -3.98 13.55
CA ALA A 82 -4.34 -2.71 12.83
C ALA A 82 -5.64 -2.41 12.09
N ARG A 83 -6.47 -1.55 12.66
CA ARG A 83 -7.67 -0.99 12.03
C ARG A 83 -7.36 0.41 11.51
N PRO A 84 -7.69 0.76 10.25
CA PRO A 84 -7.51 2.13 9.77
C PRO A 84 -8.50 3.08 10.44
N ALA A 85 -8.13 4.36 10.56
CA ALA A 85 -9.04 5.43 10.97
C ALA A 85 -10.13 5.69 9.93
N ALA A 86 -9.78 5.52 8.65
CA ALA A 86 -10.69 5.72 7.53
C ALA A 86 -10.28 4.86 6.33
N ILE A 87 -11.25 4.60 5.47
CA ILE A 87 -11.03 4.06 4.12
C ILE A 87 -11.47 5.15 3.14
N VAL A 88 -10.56 5.60 2.29
CA VAL A 88 -10.81 6.61 1.26
C VAL A 88 -10.86 5.93 -0.09
N MET A 89 -12.03 5.90 -0.71
CA MET A 89 -12.20 5.36 -2.06
C MET A 89 -11.74 6.38 -3.10
N THR A 90 -10.94 5.95 -4.07
CA THR A 90 -10.49 6.83 -5.16
C THR A 90 -11.62 7.09 -6.16
N HIS A 91 -12.45 6.07 -6.38
CA HIS A 91 -13.65 6.07 -7.22
C HIS A 91 -14.63 5.01 -6.70
N GLY A 92 -15.82 4.95 -7.33
CA GLY A 92 -16.86 3.97 -7.04
C GLY A 92 -17.98 4.07 -8.05
#